data_AF-A0A7V6W412-F1
#
_entry.id   AF-A0A7V6W412-F1
#
_cell.length_a   1.000
_cell.length_b   1.000
_cell.length_c   1.000
_cell.angle_alpha   90.00
_cell.angle_beta   90.00
_cell.angle_gamma   90.00
#
_symmetry.space_group_name_H-M   'P 1'
#
loop_
_entity.id
_entity.type
_entity.pdbx_description
1 polymer ?
#
loop_
_entity_poly.entity_id
_entity_poly.type
_entity_poly.pdbx_seq_one_letter_code
_entity_poly.pdbx_strand_id
1 'polypeptide(L)' 'MKATNAIRIARSLKRHGVEVIFNQSNPVAITLAAKKEGINLIGFRQENTGMYMGHGYS' A
#
# COMPACT_ATOMS: atom_id res chain seq x y z
N MET A 1 -11.51 19.64 1.44
CA MET A 1 -11.61 18.67 0.32
C MET A 1 -12.22 17.37 0.83
N LYS A 2 -13.17 16.79 0.09
CA LYS A 2 -13.79 15.49 0.43
C LYS A 2 -12.77 14.36 0.21
N ALA A 3 -12.61 13.47 1.18
CA ALA A 3 -11.73 12.31 1.04
C ALA A 3 -12.29 11.32 0.02
N THR A 4 -11.46 10.89 -0.95
CA THR A 4 -11.83 9.81 -1.89
C THR A 4 -11.88 8.46 -1.18
N ASN A 5 -12.50 7.45 -1.78
CA ASN A 5 -12.50 6.09 -1.22
C ASN A 5 -11.08 5.56 -0.99
N ALA A 6 -10.14 5.83 -1.89
CA ALA A 6 -8.74 5.45 -1.73
C ALA A 6 -8.08 6.08 -0.50
N ILE A 7 -8.32 7.39 -0.25
CA ILE A 7 -7.83 8.08 0.95
C ILE A 7 -8.45 7.47 2.22
N ARG A 8 -9.75 7.17 2.20
CA ARG A 8 -10.44 6.56 3.36
C ARG A 8 -9.86 5.18 3.71
N ILE A 9 -9.56 4.37 2.70
CA ILE A 9 -8.91 3.06 2.88
C ILE A 9 -7.48 3.24 3.41
N ALA A 10 -6.67 4.11 2.78
CA ALA A 10 -5.29 4.36 3.21
C ALA A 10 -5.21 4.82 4.68
N ARG A 11 -6.11 5.72 5.11
CA ARG A 11 -6.22 6.13 6.52
C ARG A 11 -6.62 4.99 7.45
N SER A 12 -7.53 4.12 7.01
CA SER A 12 -7.90 2.94 7.78
C SER A 12 -6.70 2.02 7.96
N LEU A 13 -5.93 1.75 6.91
CA LEU A 13 -4.71 0.95 6.99
C LEU A 13 -3.69 1.57 7.95
N LYS A 14 -3.42 2.87 7.81
CA LYS A 14 -2.49 3.59 8.70
C LYS A 14 -2.92 3.54 10.16
N ARG A 15 -4.23 3.71 10.43
CA ARG A 15 -4.79 3.62 11.79
C ARG A 15 -4.55 2.25 12.44
N HIS A 16 -4.51 1.18 11.66
CA HIS A 16 -4.23 -0.18 12.16
C HIS A 16 -2.73 -0.55 12.09
N GLY A 17 -1.83 0.44 11.94
CA GLY A 17 -0.40 0.21 12.00
C GLY A 17 0.23 -0.35 10.71
N VAL A 18 -0.47 -0.30 9.57
CA VAL A 18 0.14 -0.68 8.30
C VAL A 18 1.16 0.39 7.87
N GLU A 19 2.41 -0.03 7.70
CA GLU A 19 3.52 0.86 7.33
C GLU A 19 4.02 0.66 5.90
N VAL A 20 3.80 -0.53 5.34
CA VAL A 20 4.32 -0.95 4.03
C VAL A 20 3.20 -1.59 3.21
N ILE A 21 3.16 -1.28 1.92
CA ILE A 21 2.42 -2.02 0.91
C ILE A 21 3.40 -2.53 -0.14
N PHE A 22 3.42 -3.84 -0.35
CA PHE A 22 4.10 -4.44 -1.48
C PHE A 22 3.24 -4.22 -2.73
N ASN A 23 3.84 -3.66 -3.79
CA ASN A 23 3.11 -3.24 -4.98
C ASN A 23 3.90 -3.55 -6.27
N GLN A 24 3.19 -3.81 -7.38
CA GLN A 24 3.79 -3.90 -8.71
C GLN A 24 3.95 -2.52 -9.36
N SER A 25 4.55 -2.48 -10.55
CA SER A 25 4.91 -1.23 -11.23
C SER A 25 3.75 -0.34 -11.67
N ASN A 26 2.49 -0.80 -11.62
CA ASN A 26 1.35 -0.02 -12.08
C ASN A 26 0.63 0.68 -10.91
N PRO A 27 0.81 2.01 -10.71
CA PRO A 27 0.18 2.71 -9.61
C PRO A 27 -1.33 2.81 -9.82
N VAL A 28 -2.08 2.34 -8.83
CA VAL A 28 -3.54 2.47 -8.74
C VAL A 28 -3.90 3.51 -7.67
N ALA A 29 -5.16 3.95 -7.63
CA ALA A 29 -5.61 5.03 -6.73
C ALA A 29 -5.21 4.80 -5.25
N ILE A 30 -5.22 3.54 -4.79
CA ILE A 30 -4.84 3.21 -3.41
C ILE A 30 -3.34 3.36 -3.15
N THR A 31 -2.46 3.06 -4.10
CA THR A 31 -1.00 3.20 -3.89
C THR A 31 -0.61 4.67 -3.83
N LEU A 32 -1.25 5.51 -4.66
CA LEU A 32 -1.10 6.97 -4.58
C LEU A 32 -1.61 7.53 -3.25
N ALA A 33 -2.77 7.05 -2.77
CA ALA A 33 -3.32 7.47 -1.49
C ALA A 33 -2.47 7.00 -0.31
N ALA A 34 -2.01 5.75 -0.33
CA ALA A 34 -1.13 5.17 0.68
C ALA A 34 0.18 5.97 0.81
N LYS A 35 0.81 6.31 -0.33
CA LYS A 35 2.00 7.16 -0.33
C LYS A 35 1.74 8.55 0.26
N LYS A 36 0.59 9.16 -0.03
CA LYS A 36 0.18 10.46 0.55
C LYS A 36 -0.09 10.39 2.06
N GLU A 37 -0.59 9.27 2.55
CA GLU A 37 -0.88 9.04 3.97
C GLU A 37 0.32 8.45 4.74
N GLY A 38 1.51 8.41 4.12
CA GLY A 38 2.76 8.00 4.77
C GLY A 38 2.93 6.49 4.94
N ILE A 39 2.39 5.70 4.00
CA ILE A 39 2.64 4.26 3.87
C ILE A 39 3.68 4.07 2.76
N ASN A 40 4.73 3.30 3.06
CA ASN A 40 5.82 3.00 2.13
C ASN A 40 5.35 2.01 1.06
N LEU A 41 5.83 2.19 -0.17
CA LEU A 41 5.56 1.27 -1.27
C LEU A 41 6.83 0.52 -1.63
N ILE A 42 6.82 -0.81 -1.49
CA ILE A 42 7.94 -1.66 -1.87
C ILE A 42 7.58 -2.39 -3.17
N GLY A 43 8.38 -2.12 -4.21
CA GLY A 43 8.16 -2.67 -5.54
C GLY A 43 8.53 -4.15 -5.65
N PHE A 44 7.77 -4.93 -6.42
CA PHE A 44 8.20 -6.23 -6.94
C PHE A 44 7.88 -6.42 -8.41
N ARG A 45 8.62 -7.31 -9.06
CA ARG A 45 8.42 -7.62 -10.49
C ARG A 45 7.45 -8.77 -10.71
N GLN A 46 7.63 -9.89 -10.01
CA GLN A 46 6.78 -11.07 -10.16
C GLN A 46 5.76 -11.13 -9.02
N GLU A 47 4.52 -11.47 -9.34
CA GLU A 47 3.43 -11.52 -8.36
C GLU A 47 3.71 -12.49 -7.20
N ASN A 48 4.30 -13.64 -7.53
CA ASN A 48 4.74 -14.62 -6.54
C ASN A 48 5.73 -14.03 -5.51
N THR A 49 6.59 -13.10 -5.93
CA THR A 49 7.58 -12.44 -5.06
C THR A 49 6.89 -11.55 -4.04
N GLY A 50 5.82 -10.87 -4.45
CA GLY A 50 5.01 -10.06 -3.54
C GLY A 50 4.47 -10.86 -2.36
N MET A 51 4.00 -12.08 -2.60
CA MET A 51 3.50 -12.97 -1.54
C MET A 51 4.61 -13.39 -0.57
N TYR A 52 5.77 -13.81 -1.07
CA TYR A 52 6.91 -14.17 -0.22
C TYR A 52 7.40 -13.00 0.65
N MET A 53 7.49 -11.80 0.07
CA MET A 53 7.88 -10.61 0.84
C MET A 53 6.83 -10.23 1.89
N GLY A 54 5.55 -10.36 1.56
CA GLY A 54 4.45 -10.15 2.50
C GLY A 54 4.53 -11.09 3.70
N HIS A 55 4.71 -12.39 3.46
CA HIS A 55 4.87 -13.39 4.51
C HIS A 55 6.15 -13.21 5.33
N GLY A 56 7.25 -12.73 4.73
CA GLY A 56 8.48 -12.46 5.47
C GLY A 56 8.44 -11.20 6.33
N TYR A 57 7.52 -10.27 6.05
CA TYR A 57 7.35 -9.01 6.78
C TYR A 57 6.35 -9.12 7.93
N SER A 58 5.38 -10.04 7.83
CA SER A 58 4.34 -10.29 8.85
C SER A 58 4.86 -11.05 10.06
#